data_AF-A0A3M2DE13-F1
#
_entry.id   AF-A0A3M2DE13-F1
#
_cell.length_a   1.000
_cell.length_b   1.000
_cell.length_c   1.000
_cell.angle_alpha   90.00
_cell.angle_beta   90.00
_cell.angle_gamma   90.00
#
_symmetry.space_group_name_H-M   'P 1'
#
loop_
_entity.id
_entity.type
_entity.pdbx_description
1 polymer ?
#
loop_
_entity_poly.entity_id
_entity_poly.type
_entity_poly.pdbx_seq_one_letter_code
_entity_poly.pdbx_strand_id
1 'polypeptide(L)'
;MPIRTTISAAVAVALAACGASPKEVHLATTSGYDADFAVVYSKVLEAVVELYPYVDENPTSGVIRTAWHQIKISSGEDTRTARGVGVGSVTNPATGGAGGGAFGGTARMDKLYFVRFRVYVLGGKPWRVRIEGEAAEYEPGLKPVPLSGADVPPWLKGRVEALQVAIYRKLKRYAVPIHKSRRRPVARAPAPDFARYGAIPPAAAQRIHALREALRAGRFDAARAMVADDLVWSEGAAPGADQAVALWRADPTLVSRLVAALEAGCAGNDQQVACPAAPAPGDIQATFALVGGRWKLVRAVPVE
;
A
#
# COMPACT_ATOMS: atom_id res chain seq x y z
N MET A 1 -38.67 -7.34 48.36
CA MET A 1 -37.70 -7.70 47.31
C MET A 1 -38.45 -8.21 46.08
N PRO A 2 -38.62 -7.41 45.01
CA PRO A 2 -39.05 -7.91 43.71
C PRO A 2 -37.87 -8.12 42.75
N ILE A 3 -37.89 -9.26 42.07
CA ILE A 3 -36.85 -9.81 41.20
C ILE A 3 -36.84 -9.06 39.87
N ARG A 4 -35.64 -8.64 39.44
CA ARG A 4 -35.34 -7.98 38.17
C ARG A 4 -35.54 -8.96 37.01
N THR A 5 -36.34 -8.61 36.02
CA THR A 5 -36.38 -9.28 34.71
C THR A 5 -35.69 -8.39 33.69
N THR A 6 -34.41 -8.64 33.42
CA THR A 6 -33.66 -8.04 32.32
C THR A 6 -34.07 -8.72 31.01
N ILE A 7 -34.81 -8.00 30.17
CA ILE A 7 -35.11 -8.40 28.80
C ILE A 7 -33.86 -8.09 27.96
N SER A 8 -33.07 -9.12 27.65
CA SER A 8 -32.01 -9.05 26.65
C SER A 8 -32.64 -9.02 25.26
N ALA A 9 -32.68 -7.84 24.64
CA ALA A 9 -33.02 -7.70 23.23
C ALA A 9 -31.85 -8.21 22.38
N ALA A 10 -32.00 -9.39 21.79
CA ALA A 10 -31.09 -9.90 20.76
C ALA A 10 -31.29 -9.07 19.47
N VAL A 11 -30.35 -8.17 19.19
CA VAL A 11 -30.29 -7.47 17.91
C VAL A 11 -29.76 -8.46 16.87
N ALA A 12 -30.69 -9.02 16.09
CA ALA A 12 -30.36 -9.78 14.89
C ALA A 12 -29.74 -8.82 13.85
N VAL A 13 -28.42 -8.91 13.66
CA VAL A 13 -27.72 -8.25 12.55
C VAL A 13 -28.09 -8.98 11.27
N ALA A 14 -29.22 -8.59 10.67
CA ALA A 14 -29.55 -8.94 9.31
C ALA A 14 -28.58 -8.20 8.38
N LEU A 15 -27.52 -8.89 7.95
CA LEU A 15 -26.66 -8.44 6.85
C LEU A 15 -27.50 -8.38 5.58
N ALA A 16 -28.05 -7.20 5.29
CA ALA A 16 -28.69 -6.89 4.02
C ALA A 16 -27.67 -7.02 2.89
N ALA A 17 -27.58 -8.20 2.30
CA ALA A 17 -26.81 -8.49 1.08
C ALA A 17 -27.53 -7.95 -0.18
N CYS A 18 -28.09 -6.74 -0.12
CA CYS A 18 -28.38 -5.98 -1.32
C CYS A 18 -27.05 -5.42 -1.81
N GLY A 19 -26.37 -6.17 -2.69
CA GLY A 19 -25.16 -5.71 -3.36
C GLY A 19 -25.36 -4.32 -3.96
N ALA A 20 -24.37 -3.46 -3.82
CA ALA A 20 -24.40 -2.12 -4.39
C ALA A 20 -24.73 -2.20 -5.89
N SER A 21 -25.61 -1.32 -6.36
CA SER A 21 -25.97 -1.32 -7.78
C SER A 21 -24.72 -1.00 -8.64
N PRO A 22 -24.63 -1.51 -9.89
CA PRO A 22 -23.52 -1.16 -10.79
C PRO A 22 -23.33 0.36 -10.97
N LYS A 23 -24.43 1.11 -10.92
CA LYS A 23 -24.42 2.59 -10.93
C LYS A 23 -23.75 3.16 -9.70
N GLU A 24 -24.02 2.62 -8.52
CA GLU A 24 -23.43 3.07 -7.27
C GLU A 24 -21.93 2.76 -7.20
N VAL A 25 -21.52 1.57 -7.65
CA VAL A 25 -20.09 1.23 -7.79
C VAL A 25 -19.40 2.18 -8.78
N HIS A 26 -20.06 2.50 -9.90
CA HIS A 26 -19.53 3.45 -10.87
C HIS A 26 -19.37 4.86 -10.27
N LEU A 27 -20.37 5.35 -9.54
CA LEU A 27 -20.28 6.65 -8.85
C LEU A 27 -19.19 6.64 -7.78
N ALA A 28 -19.10 5.58 -6.98
CA ALA A 28 -18.10 5.44 -5.93
C ALA A 28 -16.65 5.42 -6.47
N THR A 29 -16.45 4.91 -7.69
CA THR A 29 -15.14 4.85 -8.36
C THR A 29 -14.78 6.10 -9.16
N THR A 30 -15.76 6.93 -9.51
CA THR A 30 -15.56 8.14 -10.33
C THR A 30 -15.75 9.45 -9.58
N SER A 31 -16.16 9.40 -8.31
CA SER A 31 -16.35 10.58 -7.48
C SER A 31 -15.04 11.04 -6.82
N GLY A 32 -14.93 12.35 -6.67
CA GLY A 32 -14.03 13.01 -5.72
C GLY A 32 -14.84 13.66 -4.62
N TYR A 33 -14.16 14.09 -3.56
CA TYR A 33 -14.84 14.62 -2.39
C TYR A 33 -14.40 16.05 -2.11
N ASP A 34 -15.34 16.97 -2.32
CA ASP A 34 -15.13 18.42 -2.23
C ASP A 34 -15.34 18.93 -0.79
N ALA A 35 -14.48 18.51 0.12
CA ALA A 35 -14.50 18.92 1.53
C ALA A 35 -13.07 19.07 2.09
N ASP A 36 -12.95 19.56 3.31
CA ASP A 36 -11.67 19.62 3.99
C ASP A 36 -11.11 18.22 4.23
N PHE A 37 -9.79 18.09 4.22
CA PHE A 37 -9.11 16.80 4.41
C PHE A 37 -9.60 16.07 5.65
N ALA A 38 -9.67 16.77 6.79
CA ALA A 38 -10.12 16.20 8.06
C ALA A 38 -11.54 15.61 7.94
N VAL A 39 -12.45 16.30 7.26
CA VAL A 39 -13.83 15.83 7.05
C VAL A 39 -13.84 14.58 6.18
N VAL A 40 -13.09 14.57 5.08
CA VAL A 40 -13.00 13.40 4.20
C VAL A 40 -12.38 12.22 4.96
N TYR A 41 -11.23 12.44 5.58
CA TYR A 41 -10.48 11.42 6.30
C TYR A 41 -11.30 10.78 7.42
N SER A 42 -11.93 11.58 8.29
CA SER A 42 -12.75 11.05 9.38
C SER A 42 -13.94 10.22 8.88
N LYS A 43 -14.55 10.59 7.74
CA LYS A 43 -15.66 9.83 7.14
C LYS A 43 -15.19 8.55 6.46
N VAL A 44 -14.00 8.56 5.87
CA VAL A 44 -13.36 7.34 5.36
C VAL A 44 -13.06 6.40 6.51
N LEU A 45 -12.44 6.89 7.58
CA LEU A 45 -12.15 6.10 8.78
C LEU A 45 -13.42 5.49 9.37
N GLU A 46 -14.48 6.29 9.53
CA GLU A 46 -15.78 5.82 10.02
C GLU A 46 -16.31 4.66 9.16
N ALA A 47 -16.27 4.78 7.83
CA ALA A 47 -16.71 3.72 6.92
C ALA A 47 -15.85 2.45 7.03
N VAL A 48 -14.53 2.61 7.20
CA VAL A 48 -13.60 1.48 7.33
C VAL A 48 -13.84 0.76 8.65
N VAL A 49 -13.89 1.49 9.78
CA VAL A 49 -14.07 0.92 11.13
C VAL A 49 -15.42 0.21 11.28
N GLU A 50 -16.47 0.72 10.63
CA GLU A 50 -17.80 0.08 10.62
C GLU A 50 -17.77 -1.34 10.00
N LEU A 51 -16.93 -1.55 8.98
CA LEU A 51 -16.78 -2.85 8.32
C LEU A 51 -15.63 -3.69 8.90
N TYR A 52 -14.60 -3.03 9.40
CA TYR A 52 -13.32 -3.60 9.82
C TYR A 52 -12.83 -2.88 11.10
N PRO A 53 -13.24 -3.35 12.30
CA PRO A 53 -13.05 -2.60 13.55
C PRO A 53 -11.60 -2.34 13.97
N TYR A 54 -10.66 -3.17 13.50
CA TYR A 54 -9.25 -3.07 13.87
C TYR A 54 -8.46 -2.39 12.75
N VAL A 55 -8.07 -1.15 12.99
CA VAL A 55 -7.33 -0.32 12.03
C VAL A 55 -6.11 0.34 12.65
N ASP A 56 -5.10 0.55 11.82
CA ASP A 56 -3.93 1.39 12.04
C ASP A 56 -4.06 2.61 11.11
N GLU A 57 -4.10 3.81 11.69
CA GLU A 57 -4.39 5.04 10.97
C GLU A 57 -3.24 6.05 11.05
N ASN A 58 -3.02 6.78 9.96
CA ASN A 58 -2.06 7.85 9.89
C ASN A 58 -2.65 9.05 9.12
N PRO A 59 -3.27 10.01 9.82
CA PRO A 59 -3.88 11.20 9.21
C PRO A 59 -2.88 12.05 8.42
N THR A 60 -1.63 12.16 8.87
CA THR A 60 -0.58 12.95 8.19
C THR A 60 -0.29 12.43 6.78
N SER A 61 -0.30 11.12 6.60
CA SER A 61 -0.09 10.47 5.30
C SER A 61 -1.40 10.15 4.55
N GLY A 62 -2.55 10.36 5.17
CA GLY A 62 -3.86 10.01 4.61
C GLY A 62 -4.08 8.51 4.44
N VAL A 63 -3.42 7.66 5.24
CA VAL A 63 -3.48 6.19 5.12
C VAL A 63 -4.28 5.59 6.29
N ILE A 64 -5.11 4.59 5.97
CA ILE A 64 -5.79 3.73 6.94
C ILE A 64 -5.55 2.28 6.53
N ARG A 65 -5.06 1.45 7.45
CA ARG A 65 -4.74 0.03 7.23
C ARG A 65 -5.62 -0.82 8.13
N THR A 66 -6.29 -1.81 7.58
CA THR A 66 -7.03 -2.77 8.42
C THR A 66 -6.08 -3.85 8.96
N ALA A 67 -6.49 -4.56 10.01
CA ALA A 67 -5.89 -5.84 10.36
C ALA A 67 -6.20 -6.91 9.29
N TRP A 68 -5.63 -8.10 9.46
CA TRP A 68 -6.04 -9.28 8.70
C TRP A 68 -7.38 -9.80 9.21
N HIS A 69 -8.35 -9.99 8.32
CA HIS A 69 -9.68 -10.50 8.63
C HIS A 69 -9.92 -11.84 7.94
N GLN A 70 -10.28 -12.86 8.70
CA GLN A 70 -10.60 -14.17 8.16
C GLN A 70 -11.90 -14.12 7.34
N ILE A 71 -11.86 -14.66 6.13
CA ILE A 71 -13.00 -14.85 5.25
C ILE A 71 -13.51 -16.28 5.42
N LYS A 72 -14.77 -16.41 5.82
CA LYS A 72 -15.50 -17.67 5.73
C LYS A 72 -15.99 -17.83 4.29
N ILE A 73 -15.39 -18.73 3.55
CA ILE A 73 -15.92 -19.18 2.26
C ILE A 73 -16.79 -20.39 2.56
N SER A 74 -18.11 -20.25 2.44
CA SER A 74 -18.99 -21.42 2.38
C SER A 74 -18.71 -22.10 1.05
N SER A 75 -17.97 -23.21 1.05
CA SER A 75 -17.88 -24.09 -0.09
C SER A 75 -19.30 -24.55 -0.45
N GLY A 76 -19.70 -24.33 -1.70
CA GLY A 76 -21.03 -24.71 -2.20
C GLY A 76 -21.22 -26.22 -2.39
N GLU A 77 -20.62 -27.04 -1.53
CA GLU A 77 -20.73 -28.51 -1.57
C GLU A 77 -21.16 -29.05 -0.20
N ASP A 78 -22.21 -28.47 0.36
CA ASP A 78 -22.98 -29.07 1.45
C ASP A 78 -24.47 -29.02 1.07
N THR A 79 -24.83 -29.78 0.04
CA THR A 79 -26.21 -30.24 -0.16
C THR A 79 -26.23 -31.76 -0.13
N ARG A 80 -25.94 -32.31 1.06
CA ARG A 80 -26.52 -33.52 1.66
C ARG A 80 -25.64 -33.90 2.85
N THR A 81 -26.29 -34.18 3.98
CA THR A 81 -25.71 -34.69 5.23
C THR A 81 -24.91 -33.72 6.11
N ALA A 82 -25.57 -32.71 6.66
CA ALA A 82 -25.24 -32.21 8.00
C ALA A 82 -26.52 -32.09 8.83
N ARG A 83 -27.05 -33.25 9.24
CA ARG A 83 -27.96 -33.36 10.39
C ARG A 83 -27.06 -33.51 11.61
N GLY A 84 -27.12 -32.54 12.55
CA GLY A 84 -26.36 -32.53 13.80
C GLY A 84 -24.92 -32.05 13.58
N VAL A 85 -24.31 -31.25 14.45
CA VAL A 85 -24.36 -31.30 15.91
C VAL A 85 -24.16 -29.89 16.47
N GLY A 86 -24.99 -29.57 17.46
CA GLY A 86 -24.93 -28.33 18.22
C GLY A 86 -23.74 -28.26 19.17
N VAL A 87 -23.44 -27.04 19.56
CA VAL A 87 -22.50 -26.65 20.61
C VAL A 87 -22.82 -27.42 21.90
N GLY A 88 -21.77 -27.96 22.52
CA GLY A 88 -21.86 -29.00 23.55
C GLY A 88 -22.43 -28.61 24.91
N SER A 89 -22.85 -29.65 25.64
CA SER A 89 -22.95 -29.65 27.09
C SER A 89 -22.62 -31.04 27.64
N VAL A 90 -21.50 -31.08 28.36
CA VAL A 90 -20.94 -32.04 29.34
C VAL A 90 -21.81 -33.25 29.75
N THR A 91 -21.25 -34.46 29.64
CA THR A 91 -21.54 -35.59 30.54
C THR A 91 -20.29 -36.39 30.86
N ASN A 92 -20.07 -36.64 32.16
CA ASN A 92 -19.01 -37.49 32.75
C ASN A 92 -19.26 -38.99 32.46
N PRO A 93 -18.27 -39.89 32.68
CA PRO A 93 -18.18 -41.19 32.02
C PRO A 93 -18.86 -42.32 32.81
N ALA A 94 -19.56 -43.21 32.11
CA ALA A 94 -19.80 -44.58 32.55
C ALA A 94 -20.26 -45.44 31.37
N THR A 95 -19.83 -46.69 31.38
CA THR A 95 -20.36 -47.86 30.64
C THR A 95 -19.68 -48.17 29.31
N GLY A 96 -19.00 -49.31 29.31
CA GLY A 96 -18.25 -49.85 28.18
C GLY A 96 -19.11 -50.45 27.08
N GLY A 97 -18.48 -50.58 25.92
CA GLY A 97 -19.00 -51.28 24.75
C GLY A 97 -17.92 -51.31 23.68
N ALA A 98 -17.28 -52.46 23.52
CA ALA A 98 -16.38 -52.75 22.41
C ALA A 98 -17.15 -52.62 21.09
N GLY A 99 -16.67 -51.76 20.20
CA GLY A 99 -17.22 -51.59 18.86
C GLY A 99 -16.16 -50.92 17.99
N GLY A 100 -15.41 -51.73 17.24
CA GLY A 100 -14.42 -51.25 16.29
C GLY A 100 -15.09 -50.37 15.23
N GLY A 101 -14.70 -49.10 15.21
CA GLY A 101 -15.01 -48.16 14.15
C GLY A 101 -13.76 -47.34 13.89
N ALA A 102 -13.04 -47.66 12.82
CA ALA A 102 -11.88 -46.92 12.37
C ALA A 102 -12.28 -45.48 12.04
N PHE A 103 -12.00 -44.53 12.94
CA PHE A 103 -12.05 -43.10 12.65
C PHE A 103 -10.81 -42.70 11.86
N GLY A 104 -10.75 -43.14 10.60
CA GLY A 104 -9.84 -42.65 9.58
C GLY A 104 -10.45 -41.46 8.83
N GLY A 105 -10.97 -40.47 9.54
CA GLY A 105 -11.35 -39.19 8.95
C GLY A 105 -10.16 -38.26 9.03
N THR A 106 -9.36 -38.18 7.97
CA THR A 106 -8.41 -37.07 7.82
C THR A 106 -9.24 -35.78 7.80
N ALA A 107 -9.22 -35.04 8.90
CA ALA A 107 -9.70 -33.67 8.91
C ALA A 107 -8.91 -32.93 7.83
N ARG A 108 -9.53 -32.69 6.68
CA ARG A 108 -8.98 -31.75 5.70
C ARG A 108 -8.93 -30.42 6.45
N MET A 109 -7.72 -29.98 6.76
CA MET A 109 -7.50 -28.65 7.32
C MET A 109 -7.91 -27.68 6.22
N ASP A 110 -9.15 -27.18 6.28
CA ASP A 110 -9.65 -26.26 5.28
C ASP A 110 -8.77 -25.02 5.23
N LYS A 111 -8.32 -24.65 4.03
CA LYS A 111 -7.51 -23.46 3.78
C LYS A 111 -8.26 -22.23 4.30
N LEU A 112 -7.63 -21.48 5.20
CA LEU A 112 -8.21 -20.24 5.72
C LEU A 112 -7.78 -19.09 4.81
N TYR A 113 -8.76 -18.28 4.40
CA TYR A 113 -8.48 -17.08 3.64
C TYR A 113 -8.56 -15.86 4.54
N PHE A 114 -7.67 -14.91 4.31
CA PHE A 114 -7.61 -13.64 5.02
C PHE A 114 -7.65 -12.49 4.02
N VAL A 115 -8.21 -11.36 4.45
CA VAL A 115 -8.20 -10.11 3.69
C VAL A 115 -7.72 -8.96 4.54
N ARG A 116 -7.04 -8.01 3.92
CA ARG A 116 -6.67 -6.73 4.51
C ARG A 116 -6.85 -5.62 3.49
N PHE A 117 -7.16 -4.40 3.93
CA PHE A 117 -7.26 -3.23 3.08
C PHE A 117 -6.26 -2.15 3.49
N ARG A 118 -5.75 -1.44 2.49
CA ARG A 118 -5.09 -0.13 2.66
C ARG A 118 -5.91 0.91 1.92
N VAL A 119 -6.40 1.89 2.66
CA VAL A 119 -7.20 3.00 2.13
C VAL A 119 -6.34 4.25 2.16
N TYR A 120 -6.34 4.99 1.06
CA TYR A 120 -5.56 6.20 0.87
C TYR A 120 -6.49 7.36 0.53
N VAL A 121 -6.38 8.47 1.24
CA VAL A 121 -6.96 9.77 0.90
C VAL A 121 -5.86 10.62 0.27
N LEU A 122 -5.94 10.81 -1.05
CA LEU A 122 -4.85 11.33 -1.87
C LEU A 122 -5.20 12.66 -2.55
N GLY A 123 -4.16 13.45 -2.81
CA GLY A 123 -4.20 14.64 -3.66
C GLY A 123 -4.54 15.92 -2.88
N GLY A 124 -5.54 16.64 -3.37
CA GLY A 124 -6.12 17.83 -2.77
C GLY A 124 -7.58 17.93 -3.21
N LYS A 125 -8.30 18.94 -2.73
CA LYS A 125 -9.73 19.14 -3.05
C LYS A 125 -9.96 19.23 -4.58
N PRO A 126 -10.82 18.39 -5.21
CA PRO A 126 -11.60 17.31 -4.59
C PRO A 126 -10.75 16.05 -4.32
N TRP A 127 -10.76 15.60 -3.06
CA TRP A 127 -9.95 14.48 -2.58
C TRP A 127 -10.35 13.17 -3.25
N ARG A 128 -9.37 12.30 -3.49
CA ARG A 128 -9.61 10.96 -4.04
C ARG A 128 -9.39 9.90 -2.98
N VAL A 129 -10.26 8.90 -2.94
CA VAL A 129 -10.09 7.73 -2.10
C VAL A 129 -9.70 6.55 -2.97
N ARG A 130 -8.55 5.92 -2.66
CA ARG A 130 -8.04 4.72 -3.30
C ARG A 130 -7.99 3.59 -2.29
N ILE A 131 -8.40 2.39 -2.71
CA ILE A 131 -8.41 1.21 -1.86
C ILE A 131 -7.57 0.12 -2.53
N GLU A 132 -6.63 -0.44 -1.79
CA GLU A 132 -5.88 -1.63 -2.15
C GLU A 132 -6.33 -2.78 -1.23
N GLY A 133 -6.76 -3.89 -1.81
CA GLY A 133 -7.06 -5.11 -1.07
C GLY A 133 -5.92 -6.11 -1.22
N GLU A 134 -5.56 -6.78 -0.13
CA GLU A 134 -4.63 -7.89 -0.09
C GLU A 134 -5.37 -9.13 0.39
N ALA A 135 -5.19 -10.25 -0.30
CA ALA A 135 -5.63 -11.56 0.15
C ALA A 135 -4.42 -12.36 0.63
N ALA A 136 -4.61 -13.17 1.66
CA ALA A 136 -3.62 -14.15 2.09
C ALA A 136 -4.29 -15.49 2.33
N GLU A 137 -3.54 -16.55 2.07
CA GLU A 137 -3.93 -17.91 2.44
C GLU A 137 -3.14 -18.33 3.68
N TYR A 138 -3.80 -19.07 4.56
CA TYR A 138 -3.21 -19.63 5.77
C TYR A 138 -3.60 -21.10 5.86
N GLU A 139 -2.58 -21.94 5.91
CA GLU A 139 -2.71 -23.33 6.29
C GLU A 139 -2.31 -23.47 7.77
N PRO A 140 -3.10 -24.16 8.60
CA PRO A 140 -2.78 -24.39 10.02
C PRO A 140 -1.37 -24.95 10.20
N GLY A 141 -0.54 -24.24 10.97
CA GLY A 141 0.87 -24.59 11.19
C GLY A 141 1.88 -23.82 10.32
N LEU A 142 1.43 -23.03 9.33
CA LEU A 142 2.27 -22.18 8.50
C LEU A 142 2.02 -20.68 8.76
N LYS A 143 2.86 -19.79 8.21
CA LYS A 143 2.62 -18.33 8.24
C LYS A 143 1.67 -17.94 7.11
N PRO A 144 0.79 -16.93 7.30
CA PRO A 144 -0.06 -16.44 6.20
C PRO A 144 0.80 -15.99 5.01
N VAL A 145 0.47 -16.47 3.82
CA VAL A 145 1.18 -16.15 2.57
C VAL A 145 0.29 -15.21 1.74
N PRO A 146 0.74 -13.98 1.42
CA PRO A 146 0.01 -13.10 0.53
C PRO A 146 -0.15 -13.71 -0.87
N LEU A 147 -1.37 -13.64 -1.40
CA LEU A 147 -1.70 -14.10 -2.75
C LEU A 147 -1.48 -12.96 -3.76
N SER A 148 -0.96 -13.28 -4.94
CA SER A 148 -0.67 -12.29 -5.99
C SER A 148 -0.87 -12.87 -7.39
N GLY A 149 -1.01 -12.00 -8.40
CA GLY A 149 -1.16 -12.42 -9.79
C GLY A 149 -2.40 -13.29 -10.02
N ALA A 150 -2.20 -14.47 -10.60
CA ALA A 150 -3.27 -15.42 -10.92
C ALA A 150 -3.92 -16.05 -9.66
N ASP A 151 -3.22 -16.02 -8.53
CA ASP A 151 -3.69 -16.62 -7.27
C ASP A 151 -4.61 -15.68 -6.47
N VAL A 152 -4.83 -14.45 -6.96
CA VAL A 152 -5.73 -13.49 -6.31
C VAL A 152 -7.17 -13.99 -6.43
N PRO A 153 -7.86 -14.23 -5.31
CA PRO A 153 -9.22 -14.77 -5.37
C PRO A 153 -10.22 -13.77 -5.96
N PRO A 154 -11.22 -14.24 -6.75
CA PRO A 154 -12.19 -13.36 -7.40
C PRO A 154 -13.06 -12.58 -6.39
N TRP A 155 -13.23 -13.09 -5.17
CA TRP A 155 -13.99 -12.42 -4.11
C TRP A 155 -13.31 -11.13 -3.61
N LEU A 156 -11.99 -10.98 -3.78
CA LEU A 156 -11.26 -9.81 -3.29
C LEU A 156 -11.77 -8.52 -3.94
N LYS A 157 -12.00 -8.56 -5.26
CA LYS A 157 -12.52 -7.43 -6.02
C LYS A 157 -13.87 -6.95 -5.47
N GLY A 158 -14.80 -7.88 -5.24
CA GLY A 158 -16.13 -7.55 -4.70
C GLY A 158 -16.05 -6.92 -3.30
N ARG A 159 -15.09 -7.34 -2.46
CA ARG A 159 -14.86 -6.74 -1.14
C ARG A 159 -14.30 -5.33 -1.23
N VAL A 160 -13.36 -5.09 -2.15
CA VAL A 160 -12.82 -3.74 -2.41
C VAL A 160 -13.94 -2.82 -2.90
N GLU A 161 -14.78 -3.28 -3.83
CA GLU A 161 -15.92 -2.50 -4.34
C GLU A 161 -16.96 -2.22 -3.23
N ALA A 162 -17.23 -3.19 -2.36
CA ALA A 162 -18.11 -2.99 -1.21
C ALA A 162 -17.59 -1.90 -0.25
N LEU A 163 -16.29 -1.93 0.07
CA LEU A 163 -15.67 -0.90 0.90
C LEU A 163 -15.67 0.47 0.21
N GLN A 164 -15.39 0.53 -1.10
CA GLN A 164 -15.46 1.76 -1.89
C GLN A 164 -16.87 2.37 -1.84
N VAL A 165 -17.91 1.56 -1.97
CA VAL A 165 -19.29 2.03 -1.89
C VAL A 165 -19.65 2.47 -0.48
N ALA A 166 -19.23 1.77 0.56
CA ALA A 166 -19.47 2.17 1.95
C ALA A 166 -18.88 3.57 2.23
N ILE A 167 -17.65 3.81 1.76
CA ILE A 167 -16.99 5.12 1.84
C ILE A 167 -17.77 6.18 1.04
N TYR A 168 -18.14 5.87 -0.20
CA TYR A 168 -18.92 6.78 -1.04
C TYR A 168 -20.25 7.17 -0.38
N ARG A 169 -20.96 6.24 0.25
CA ARG A 169 -22.22 6.53 0.96
C ARG A 169 -22.02 7.53 2.09
N LYS A 170 -20.96 7.40 2.90
CA LYS A 170 -20.63 8.37 3.97
C LYS A 170 -20.26 9.74 3.42
N LEU A 171 -19.66 9.79 2.24
CA LEU A 171 -19.17 11.02 1.61
C LEU A 171 -20.06 11.58 0.51
N LYS A 172 -21.22 10.96 0.24
CA LYS A 172 -22.06 11.25 -0.94
C LYS A 172 -22.43 12.72 -1.07
N ARG A 173 -22.64 13.41 0.05
CA ARG A 173 -22.97 14.86 0.08
C ARG A 173 -21.83 15.76 -0.41
N TYR A 174 -20.60 15.28 -0.38
CA TYR A 174 -19.40 15.96 -0.88
C TYR A 174 -18.97 15.45 -2.25
N ALA A 175 -19.66 14.46 -2.81
CA ALA A 175 -19.26 13.81 -4.02
C ALA A 175 -19.44 14.75 -5.21
N VAL A 176 -18.32 15.11 -5.84
CA VAL A 176 -18.30 15.79 -7.13
C VAL A 176 -17.89 14.79 -8.21
N PRO A 177 -18.50 14.82 -9.40
CA PRO A 177 -18.07 13.97 -10.49
C PRO A 177 -16.67 14.40 -10.86
N ILE A 178 -15.68 13.56 -10.56
CA ILE A 178 -14.40 13.73 -11.21
C ILE A 178 -14.56 13.05 -12.54
N HIS A 179 -14.87 13.85 -13.57
CA HIS A 179 -14.58 13.42 -14.93
C HIS A 179 -13.19 12.82 -14.88
N LYS A 180 -13.03 11.56 -15.34
CA LYS A 180 -11.71 11.12 -15.78
C LYS A 180 -11.30 12.25 -16.69
N SER A 181 -10.43 13.13 -16.22
CA SER A 181 -9.70 14.03 -17.07
C SER A 181 -9.05 13.03 -17.98
N ARG A 182 -9.70 12.79 -19.13
CA ARG A 182 -9.26 11.91 -20.20
C ARG A 182 -7.87 12.38 -20.36
N ARG A 183 -6.90 11.64 -19.78
CA ARG A 183 -5.57 12.13 -19.41
C ARG A 183 -5.19 12.97 -20.60
N ARG A 184 -5.32 14.31 -20.49
CA ARG A 184 -5.18 15.18 -21.67
C ARG A 184 -3.84 14.73 -22.16
N PRO A 185 -3.72 14.06 -23.34
CA PRO A 185 -2.49 13.36 -23.70
C PRO A 185 -1.44 14.37 -23.39
N VAL A 186 -0.65 14.12 -22.33
CA VAL A 186 0.11 15.20 -21.69
C VAL A 186 0.90 15.70 -22.86
N ALA A 187 0.61 16.93 -23.32
CA ALA A 187 1.21 17.45 -24.53
C ALA A 187 2.67 17.20 -24.30
N ARG A 188 3.25 16.25 -25.09
CA ARG A 188 4.40 15.42 -24.69
C ARG A 188 5.30 16.32 -23.88
N ALA A 189 5.37 16.10 -22.55
CA ALA A 189 6.08 17.03 -21.68
C ALA A 189 7.40 17.32 -22.38
N PRO A 190 7.73 18.60 -22.64
CA PRO A 190 8.84 18.94 -23.52
C PRO A 190 10.00 18.05 -23.13
N ALA A 191 10.56 17.36 -24.13
CA ALA A 191 11.58 16.35 -23.89
C ALA A 191 12.59 16.92 -22.89
N PRO A 192 12.95 16.19 -21.82
CA PRO A 192 13.80 16.75 -20.79
C PRO A 192 15.04 17.36 -21.44
N ASP A 193 15.31 18.61 -21.12
CA ASP A 193 16.53 19.24 -21.58
C ASP A 193 17.71 18.61 -20.83
N PHE A 194 18.33 17.62 -21.45
CA PHE A 194 19.51 16.95 -20.90
C PHE A 194 20.78 17.78 -21.07
N ALA A 195 20.79 18.78 -21.97
CA ALA A 195 21.96 19.63 -22.19
C ALA A 195 22.28 20.48 -20.95
N ARG A 196 21.27 20.76 -20.12
CA ARG A 196 21.44 21.47 -18.83
C ARG A 196 22.40 20.76 -17.86
N TYR A 197 22.63 19.46 -18.03
CA TYR A 197 23.55 18.70 -17.17
C TYR A 197 25.01 18.79 -17.65
N GLY A 198 25.31 19.54 -18.70
CA GLY A 198 26.65 19.67 -19.26
C GLY A 198 26.98 18.61 -20.31
N ALA A 199 28.24 18.61 -20.74
CA ALA A 199 28.76 17.69 -21.77
C ALA A 199 29.07 16.31 -21.16
N ILE A 200 28.02 15.58 -20.76
CA ILE A 200 28.11 14.23 -20.18
C ILE A 200 27.42 13.19 -21.07
N PRO A 201 27.71 11.89 -20.89
CA PRO A 201 27.06 10.83 -21.68
C PRO A 201 25.53 10.90 -21.57
N PRO A 202 24.77 10.77 -22.68
CA PRO A 202 23.31 10.90 -22.66
C PRO A 202 22.60 9.96 -21.68
N ALA A 203 23.12 8.73 -21.53
CA ALA A 203 22.59 7.76 -20.58
C ALA A 203 22.80 8.19 -19.11
N ALA A 204 23.90 8.89 -18.81
CA ALA A 204 24.14 9.46 -17.49
C ALA A 204 23.17 10.62 -17.23
N ALA A 205 23.01 11.54 -18.19
CA ALA A 205 22.08 12.66 -18.07
C ALA A 205 20.63 12.21 -17.84
N GLN A 206 20.18 11.18 -18.56
CA GLN A 206 18.86 10.56 -18.34
C GLN A 206 18.71 9.99 -16.93
N ARG A 207 19.74 9.31 -16.42
CA ARG A 207 19.74 8.73 -15.08
C ARG A 207 19.71 9.82 -14.00
N ILE A 208 20.55 10.84 -14.13
CA ILE A 208 20.62 11.99 -13.22
C ILE A 208 19.27 12.71 -13.18
N HIS A 209 18.66 12.94 -14.34
CA HIS A 209 17.33 13.53 -14.44
C HIS A 209 16.27 12.70 -13.71
N ALA A 210 16.25 11.38 -13.95
CA ALA A 210 15.30 10.48 -13.32
C ALA A 210 15.47 10.45 -11.79
N LEU A 211 16.71 10.43 -11.28
CA LEU A 211 16.98 10.49 -9.85
C LEU A 211 16.49 11.80 -9.23
N ARG A 212 16.80 12.94 -9.85
CA ARG A 212 16.32 14.25 -9.40
C ARG A 212 14.79 14.31 -9.33
N GLU A 213 14.09 13.83 -10.35
CA GLU A 213 12.63 13.80 -10.39
C GLU A 213 12.03 12.80 -9.39
N ALA A 214 12.73 11.72 -9.06
CA ALA A 214 12.32 10.80 -8.00
C ALA A 214 12.44 11.45 -6.63
N LEU A 215 13.58 12.10 -6.36
CA LEU A 215 13.86 12.81 -5.11
C LEU A 215 12.88 13.96 -4.87
N ARG A 216 12.66 14.83 -5.86
CA ARG A 216 11.69 15.94 -5.78
C ARG A 216 10.26 15.47 -5.50
N ALA A 217 9.89 14.31 -6.02
CA ALA A 217 8.56 13.73 -5.86
C ALA A 217 8.43 12.87 -4.59
N GLY A 218 9.46 12.78 -3.73
CA GLY A 218 9.46 11.89 -2.56
C GLY A 218 9.36 10.40 -2.90
N ARG A 219 9.69 10.01 -4.14
CA ARG A 219 9.61 8.61 -4.63
C ARG A 219 10.89 7.86 -4.32
N PHE A 220 11.14 7.64 -3.04
CA PHE A 220 12.40 7.08 -2.55
C PHE A 220 12.68 5.64 -3.00
N ASP A 221 11.66 4.82 -3.26
CA ASP A 221 11.87 3.49 -3.83
C ASP A 221 12.40 3.56 -5.28
N ALA A 222 11.92 4.55 -6.06
CA ALA A 222 12.46 4.81 -7.38
C ALA A 222 13.89 5.38 -7.29
N ALA A 223 14.15 6.27 -6.34
CA ALA A 223 15.49 6.80 -6.08
C ALA A 223 16.48 5.65 -5.74
N ARG A 224 16.11 4.74 -4.84
CA ARG A 224 16.92 3.60 -4.42
C ARG A 224 17.38 2.71 -5.59
N ALA A 225 16.53 2.49 -6.58
CA ALA A 225 16.88 1.71 -7.78
C ALA A 225 17.98 2.35 -8.65
N MET A 226 18.27 3.64 -8.44
CA MET A 226 19.28 4.42 -9.17
C MET A 226 20.56 4.65 -8.35
N VAL A 227 20.61 4.10 -7.13
CA VAL A 227 21.74 4.21 -6.20
C VAL A 227 22.46 2.86 -6.16
N ALA A 228 23.80 2.89 -6.17
CA ALA A 228 24.63 1.69 -6.02
C ALA A 228 24.55 1.18 -4.59
N ASP A 229 24.56 -0.14 -4.40
CA ASP A 229 24.30 -0.75 -3.09
C ASP A 229 25.36 -0.33 -2.05
N ASP A 230 26.58 -0.07 -2.51
CA ASP A 230 27.76 0.42 -1.79
C ASP A 230 27.91 1.96 -1.82
N LEU A 231 26.81 2.71 -1.97
CA LEU A 231 26.83 4.18 -1.96
C LEU A 231 27.59 4.73 -0.75
N VAL A 232 28.57 5.58 -1.02
CA VAL A 232 29.26 6.41 -0.01
C VAL A 232 28.50 7.73 0.14
N TRP A 233 27.84 7.93 1.28
CA TRP A 233 26.98 9.10 1.54
C TRP A 233 27.46 9.99 2.69
N SER A 234 28.45 9.53 3.47
CA SER A 234 29.18 10.32 4.44
C SER A 234 30.59 9.76 4.59
N GLU A 235 31.58 10.63 4.75
CA GLU A 235 32.95 10.21 5.05
C GLU A 235 32.99 9.65 6.49
N GLY A 236 33.43 8.41 6.65
CA GLY A 236 33.45 7.68 7.92
C GLY A 236 32.19 6.89 8.26
N ALA A 237 31.09 7.02 7.51
CA ALA A 237 29.93 6.13 7.67
C ALA A 237 30.11 4.83 6.88
N ALA A 238 29.44 3.75 7.32
CA ALA A 238 29.37 2.54 6.54
C ALA A 238 28.66 2.82 5.20
N PRO A 239 29.25 2.42 4.05
CA PRO A 239 28.58 2.52 2.77
C PRO A 239 27.27 1.74 2.77
N GLY A 240 26.25 2.26 2.09
CA GLY A 240 24.95 1.59 2.06
C GLY A 240 23.83 2.45 1.50
N ALA A 241 23.28 2.03 0.37
CA ALA A 241 22.16 2.72 -0.27
C ALA A 241 20.90 2.79 0.59
N ASP A 242 20.58 1.71 1.33
CA ASP A 242 19.35 1.65 2.13
C ASP A 242 19.41 2.61 3.32
N GLN A 243 20.58 2.75 3.94
CA GLN A 243 20.80 3.71 5.03
C GLN A 243 20.74 5.16 4.50
N ALA A 244 21.40 5.44 3.38
CA ALA A 244 21.34 6.75 2.74
C ALA A 244 19.91 7.16 2.39
N VAL A 245 19.14 6.25 1.77
CA VAL A 245 17.73 6.51 1.40
C VAL A 245 16.84 6.65 2.63
N ALA A 246 17.08 5.89 3.70
CA ALA A 246 16.37 6.07 4.96
C ALA A 246 16.62 7.46 5.57
N LEU A 247 17.87 7.95 5.51
CA LEU A 247 18.21 9.28 5.98
C LEU A 247 17.58 10.37 5.11
N TRP A 248 17.58 10.22 3.79
CA TRP A 248 16.90 11.15 2.87
C TRP A 248 15.38 11.21 3.10
N ARG A 249 14.76 10.10 3.53
CA ARG A 249 13.35 10.10 3.95
C ARG A 249 13.14 10.87 5.24
N ALA A 250 14.09 10.78 6.17
CA ALA A 250 14.01 11.42 7.48
C ALA A 250 14.35 12.92 7.44
N ASP A 251 15.22 13.34 6.52
CA ASP A 251 15.71 14.71 6.43
C ASP A 251 15.55 15.29 5.00
N PRO A 252 14.49 16.08 4.76
CA PRO A 252 14.26 16.77 3.49
C PRO A 252 15.35 17.78 3.11
N THR A 253 16.15 18.27 4.07
CA THR A 253 17.22 19.24 3.78
C THR A 253 18.37 18.58 3.01
N LEU A 254 18.71 17.34 3.35
CA LEU A 254 19.69 16.54 2.60
C LEU A 254 19.23 16.27 1.16
N VAL A 255 17.95 15.97 0.98
CA VAL A 255 17.34 15.79 -0.35
C VAL A 255 17.44 17.08 -1.15
N SER A 256 17.14 18.22 -0.52
CA SER A 256 17.19 19.53 -1.18
C SER A 256 18.60 19.89 -1.63
N ARG A 257 19.62 19.64 -0.79
CA ARG A 257 21.03 19.84 -1.13
C ARG A 257 21.50 18.91 -2.25
N LEU A 258 21.14 17.63 -2.18
CA LEU A 258 21.45 16.67 -3.25
C LEU A 258 20.80 17.08 -4.58
N VAL A 259 19.52 17.47 -4.55
CA VAL A 259 18.83 17.97 -5.74
C VAL A 259 19.54 19.20 -6.29
N ALA A 260 19.92 20.16 -5.46
CA ALA A 260 20.66 21.35 -5.89
C ALA A 260 21.99 20.97 -6.58
N ALA A 261 22.75 20.02 -6.01
CA ALA A 261 23.98 19.52 -6.61
C ALA A 261 23.75 18.91 -8.02
N LEU A 262 22.66 18.16 -8.20
CA LEU A 262 22.30 17.61 -9.52
C LEU A 262 21.85 18.68 -10.52
N GLU A 263 21.44 19.87 -10.07
CA GLU A 263 20.96 20.96 -10.93
C GLU A 263 22.03 21.97 -11.30
N ALA A 264 23.12 22.02 -10.54
CA ALA A 264 24.25 22.92 -10.76
C ALA A 264 25.13 22.54 -11.98
N GLY A 265 24.71 21.55 -12.77
CA GLY A 265 25.43 21.05 -13.94
C GLY A 265 26.48 20.02 -13.57
N CYS A 266 26.80 19.11 -14.49
CA CYS A 266 27.70 17.99 -14.25
C CYS A 266 28.85 17.99 -15.26
N ALA A 267 29.93 17.32 -14.91
CA ALA A 267 31.06 17.06 -15.80
C ALA A 267 31.54 15.62 -15.62
N GLY A 268 32.11 15.03 -16.66
CA GLY A 268 32.58 13.66 -16.62
C GLY A 268 32.81 13.05 -18.00
N ASN A 269 33.00 11.74 -18.01
CA ASN A 269 33.26 10.93 -19.19
C ASN A 269 32.34 9.70 -19.22
N ASP A 270 32.62 8.75 -20.12
CA ASP A 270 31.82 7.53 -20.30
C ASP A 270 31.85 6.54 -19.12
N GLN A 271 32.71 6.75 -18.13
CA GLN A 271 32.83 5.90 -16.95
C GLN A 271 32.29 6.55 -15.68
N GLN A 272 32.51 7.86 -15.53
CA GLN A 272 32.18 8.58 -14.30
C GLN A 272 31.72 10.00 -14.59
N VAL A 273 30.70 10.46 -13.87
CA VAL A 273 30.14 11.81 -13.94
C VAL A 273 29.97 12.36 -12.53
N ALA A 274 30.34 13.62 -12.30
CA ALA A 274 30.18 14.31 -11.03
C ALA A 274 29.30 15.56 -11.16
N CYS A 275 28.45 15.81 -10.17
CA CYS A 275 27.55 16.96 -10.07
C CYS A 275 27.65 17.56 -8.65
N PRO A 276 27.90 18.87 -8.48
CA PRO A 276 28.21 19.83 -9.54
C PRO A 276 29.55 19.53 -10.24
N ALA A 277 29.75 20.10 -11.43
CA ALA A 277 31.02 20.04 -12.16
C ALA A 277 32.19 20.70 -11.39
N ALA A 278 31.88 21.74 -10.61
CA ALA A 278 32.83 22.47 -9.77
C ALA A 278 32.18 22.78 -8.40
N PRO A 279 32.18 21.82 -7.46
CA PRO A 279 31.64 22.04 -6.11
C PRO A 279 32.47 23.03 -5.32
N ALA A 280 31.82 23.89 -4.53
CA ALA A 280 32.51 24.66 -3.49
C ALA A 280 32.72 23.81 -2.23
N PRO A 281 33.68 24.17 -1.36
CA PRO A 281 33.80 23.57 -0.03
C PRO A 281 32.47 23.60 0.73
N GLY A 282 32.06 22.45 1.27
CA GLY A 282 30.78 22.24 1.93
C GLY A 282 29.62 21.87 1.00
N ASP A 283 29.76 21.95 -0.32
CA ASP A 283 28.73 21.47 -1.25
C ASP A 283 28.69 19.95 -1.31
N ILE A 284 27.50 19.38 -1.57
CA ILE A 284 27.41 17.95 -1.87
C ILE A 284 27.90 17.72 -3.29
N GLN A 285 28.86 16.82 -3.47
CA GLN A 285 29.22 16.27 -4.77
C GLN A 285 28.62 14.87 -4.94
N ALA A 286 27.73 14.75 -5.92
CA ALA A 286 27.11 13.52 -6.36
C ALA A 286 27.89 12.93 -7.54
N THR A 287 28.46 11.75 -7.35
CA THR A 287 29.22 11.01 -8.37
C THR A 287 28.45 9.80 -8.84
N PHE A 288 28.33 9.67 -10.15
CA PHE A 288 27.71 8.55 -10.85
C PHE A 288 28.77 7.75 -11.59
N ALA A 289 28.60 6.43 -11.62
CA ALA A 289 29.44 5.53 -12.40
C ALA A 289 28.61 4.42 -13.05
N LEU A 290 29.19 3.75 -14.05
CA LEU A 290 28.60 2.55 -14.64
C LEU A 290 28.79 1.34 -13.72
N VAL A 291 27.69 0.82 -13.18
CA VAL A 291 27.64 -0.39 -12.36
C VAL A 291 26.75 -1.41 -13.04
N GLY A 292 27.33 -2.53 -13.50
CA GLY A 292 26.58 -3.56 -14.24
C GLY A 292 25.91 -3.03 -15.52
N GLY A 293 26.59 -2.14 -16.25
CA GLY A 293 26.08 -1.52 -17.48
C GLY A 293 24.99 -0.46 -17.26
N ARG A 294 24.74 -0.04 -16.01
CA ARG A 294 23.77 1.00 -15.68
C ARG A 294 24.44 2.09 -14.87
N TRP A 295 24.18 3.35 -15.24
CA TRP A 295 24.57 4.49 -14.42
C TRP A 295 23.87 4.42 -13.06
N LYS A 296 24.65 4.50 -11.99
CA LYS A 296 24.17 4.57 -10.61
C LYS A 296 24.92 5.65 -9.84
N LEU A 297 24.25 6.27 -8.87
CA LEU A 297 24.90 7.13 -7.89
C LEU A 297 25.77 6.26 -6.96
N VAL A 298 27.07 6.51 -6.93
CA VAL A 298 28.06 5.75 -6.14
C VAL A 298 28.65 6.55 -4.99
N ARG A 299 28.62 7.88 -5.08
CA ARG A 299 29.06 8.78 -3.99
C ARG A 299 28.15 10.01 -3.93
N ALA A 300 27.81 10.46 -2.73
CA ALA A 300 27.09 11.70 -2.50
C ALA A 300 27.49 12.27 -1.13
N VAL A 301 28.60 12.99 -1.08
CA VAL A 301 29.17 13.51 0.17
C VAL A 301 29.51 14.99 0.04
N PRO A 302 29.63 15.73 1.16
CA PRO A 302 30.19 17.06 1.15
C PRO A 302 31.63 17.07 0.61
N VAL A 303 32.00 18.12 -0.11
CA VAL A 303 33.38 18.41 -0.49
C VAL A 303 34.05 19.15 0.65
N GLU A 304 35.28 18.74 1.00
CA GLU A 304 36.11 19.42 2.00
C GLU A 304 36.69 20.75 1.48
#